data_AF-W7DV66-F1
#
_entry.id   AF-W7DV66-F1
#
_cell.length_a   1.000
_cell.length_b   1.000
_cell.length_c   1.000
_cell.angle_alpha   90.00
_cell.angle_beta   90.00
_cell.angle_gamma   90.00
#
_symmetry.space_group_name_H-M   'P 1'
#
loop_
_entity.id
_entity.type
_entity.pdbx_description
1 polymer ?
#
loop_
_entity_poly.entity_id
_entity_poly.type
_entity_poly.pdbx_seq_one_letter_code
_entity_poly.pdbx_strand_id
1 'polypeptide(L)' 'MNRRFLAQGLLYIILGVVFVYFTLQQVNLNGWGFFAYVIAGMAAVDFVTGARFIIQGFKKDTPPSDDN' A
#
# COMPACT_ATOMS: atom_id res chain seq x y z
N MET A 1 -3.61 -18.89 -5.13
CA MET A 1 -4.14 -17.59 -4.66
C MET A 1 -3.84 -17.50 -3.18
N ASN A 2 -2.84 -16.71 -2.83
CA ASN A 2 -2.30 -16.70 -1.49
C ASN A 2 -3.09 -15.70 -0.65
N ARG A 3 -4.16 -16.18 0.00
CA ARG A 3 -5.13 -15.36 0.76
C ARG A 3 -4.46 -14.47 1.82
N ARG A 4 -3.34 -14.93 2.39
CA ARG A 4 -2.53 -14.17 3.35
C ARG A 4 -1.91 -12.90 2.74
N PHE A 5 -1.38 -12.99 1.53
CA PHE A 5 -0.80 -11.85 0.81
C PHE A 5 -1.88 -10.84 0.40
N LEU A 6 -3.06 -11.31 0.00
CA LEU A 6 -4.20 -10.45 -0.32
C LEU A 6 -4.73 -9.71 0.92
N ALA A 7 -4.86 -10.39 2.05
CA ALA A 7 -5.29 -9.77 3.30
C ALA A 7 -4.28 -8.71 3.78
N GLN A 8 -2.98 -9.02 3.72
CA GLN A 8 -1.93 -8.06 4.06
C GLN A 8 -1.94 -6.85 3.12
N GLY A 9 -2.06 -7.07 1.80
CA GLY A 9 -2.18 -5.99 0.83
C GLY A 9 -3.38 -5.09 1.09
N LEU A 10 -4.55 -5.67 1.43
CA LEU A 10 -5.74 -4.91 1.80
C LEU A 10 -5.52 -4.03 3.03
N LEU A 11 -4.83 -4.52 4.06
CA LEU A 11 -4.50 -3.72 5.25
C LEU A 11 -3.65 -2.50 4.91
N TYR A 12 -2.64 -2.65 4.05
CA TYR A 12 -1.83 -1.52 3.58
C TYR A 12 -2.65 -0.49 2.79
N ILE A 13 -3.60 -0.93 1.97
CA ILE A 13 -4.50 -0.01 1.26
C ILE A 13 -5.38 0.77 2.24
N ILE A 14 -5.96 0.10 3.23
CA ILE A 14 -6.78 0.75 4.27
C ILE A 14 -5.94 1.76 5.05
N LEU A 15 -4.73 1.38 5.47
CA LEU A 15 -3.82 2.25 6.19
C LEU A 15 -3.41 3.46 5.35
N GLY A 16 -3.11 3.27 4.06
CA GLY A 16 -2.81 4.35 3.12
C GLY A 16 -3.96 5.36 3.00
N VAL A 17 -5.22 4.90 2.95
CA VAL A 17 -6.40 5.79 2.96
C VAL A 17 -6.50 6.60 4.25
N VAL A 18 -6.22 5.99 5.40
CA VAL A 18 -6.19 6.70 6.69
C VAL A 18 -5.10 7.78 6.70
N PHE A 19 -3.92 7.49 6.16
CA PHE A 19 -2.87 8.51 6.04
C PHE A 19 -3.22 9.64 5.07
N VAL A 20 -3.91 9.35 3.96
CA VAL A 20 -4.44 10.42 3.08
C VAL A 20 -5.39 11.33 3.84
N TYR A 21 -6.28 10.76 4.67
CA TYR A 21 -7.17 11.57 5.52
C TYR A 21 -6.36 12.47 6.49
N PHE A 22 -5.31 11.96 7.12
CA PHE A 22 -4.45 12.77 7.98
C PHE A 22 -3.67 13.83 7.21
N THR A 23 -3.20 13.55 6.00
CA THR A 23 -2.60 14.57 5.11
C THR A 23 -3.60 15.69 4.83
N LEU A 24 -4.85 15.36 4.47
CA LEU A 24 -5.89 16.35 4.20
C LEU A 24 -6.18 17.21 5.43
N GLN A 25 -6.30 16.60 6.61
CA GLN A 25 -6.48 17.34 7.85
C GLN A 25 -5.29 18.26 8.15
N GLN A 26 -4.06 17.76 7.96
CA GLN A 26 -2.86 18.56 8.19
C GLN A 26 -2.78 19.75 7.24
N VAL A 27 -3.13 19.57 5.96
CA VAL A 27 -3.18 20.64 4.97
C VAL A 27 -4.29 21.64 5.26
N ASN A 28 -5.46 21.19 5.71
CA ASN A 28 -6.57 22.08 6.05
C ASN A 28 -6.26 22.96 7.28
N LEU A 29 -5.55 22.42 8.27
CA LEU A 29 -5.25 23.13 9.52
C LEU A 29 -3.98 23.98 9.43
N ASN A 30 -2.94 23.49 8.74
CA ASN A 30 -1.60 24.07 8.77
C ASN A 30 -1.04 24.38 7.37
N GLY A 31 -1.78 24.07 6.30
CA GLY A 31 -1.30 24.19 4.92
C GLY A 31 -0.28 23.11 4.52
N TRP A 32 0.32 23.29 3.35
CA TRP A 32 1.36 22.42 2.83
C TRP A 32 2.70 22.67 3.52
N GLY A 33 2.86 22.14 4.73
CA GLY A 33 4.12 22.14 5.48
C GLY A 33 4.90 20.83 5.36
N PHE A 34 6.09 20.78 5.96
CA PHE A 34 6.95 19.58 5.99
C PHE A 34 6.20 18.31 6.40
N PHE A 35 5.43 18.37 7.50
CA PHE A 35 4.66 17.23 7.99
C PHE A 35 3.58 16.75 7.00
N ALA A 36 2.95 17.65 6.24
CA ALA A 36 1.96 17.24 5.23
C ALA A 36 2.60 16.36 4.15
N TYR A 37 3.79 16.73 3.69
CA TYR A 37 4.55 15.94 2.71
C TYR A 37 5.06 14.62 3.30
N VAL A 38 5.49 14.60 4.56
CA VAL A 38 5.91 13.36 5.24
C VAL A 38 4.74 12.38 5.32
N ILE A 39 3.56 12.83 5.77
CA ILE A 39 2.37 11.96 5.88
C ILE A 39 1.90 11.51 4.49
N ALA A 40 1.92 12.41 3.49
CA ALA A 40 1.59 12.06 2.12
C ALA A 40 2.55 11.02 1.52
N GLY A 41 3.85 11.16 1.81
CA GLY A 41 4.88 10.20 1.41
C GLY A 41 4.68 8.82 2.04
N MET A 42 4.32 8.77 3.34
CA MET A 42 3.97 7.51 4.00
C MET A 42 2.76 6.85 3.34
N ALA A 43 1.70 7.60 3.08
CA ALA A 43 0.52 7.09 2.36
C ALA A 43 0.90 6.48 1.00
N ALA A 44 1.79 7.12 0.23
CA ALA A 44 2.27 6.60 -1.03
C ALA A 44 3.03 5.27 -0.88
N VAL A 45 3.87 5.14 0.15
CA VAL A 45 4.59 3.89 0.46
C VAL A 45 3.61 2.77 0.80
N ASP A 46 2.55 3.05 1.57
CA ASP A 46 1.51 2.08 1.89
C ASP A 46 0.77 1.60 0.64
N PHE A 47 0.40 2.51 -0.27
CA PHE A 47 -0.24 2.13 -1.54
C PHE A 47 0.66 1.27 -2.42
N VAL A 48 1.94 1.64 -2.56
CA VAL A 48 2.91 0.85 -3.35
C VAL A 48 3.11 -0.53 -2.73
N THR A 49 3.22 -0.61 -1.41
CA THR A 49 3.41 -1.87 -0.67
C THR A 49 2.16 -2.75 -0.77
N GLY A 50 0.98 -2.16 -0.58
CA GLY A 50 -0.31 -2.83 -0.75
C GLY A 50 -0.50 -3.39 -2.16
N ALA A 51 -0.20 -2.59 -3.19
CA ALA A 51 -0.26 -3.02 -4.58
C ALA A 51 0.69 -4.20 -4.87
N ARG A 52 1.93 -4.15 -4.36
CA ARG A 52 2.89 -5.27 -4.49
C ARG A 52 2.38 -6.56 -3.86
N PHE A 53 1.80 -6.48 -2.66
CA PHE A 53 1.25 -7.65 -1.98
C PHE A 53 0.02 -8.22 -2.69
N ILE A 54 -0.83 -7.36 -3.27
CA ILE A 54 -1.97 -7.80 -4.07
C ILE A 54 -1.47 -8.55 -5.33
N ILE A 55 -0.50 -7.99 -6.05
CA ILE A 55 0.11 -8.63 -7.24
C ILE A 55 0.71 -10.00 -6.87
N GLN A 56 1.46 -10.08 -5.77
CA GLN A 56 2.02 -11.35 -5.28
C GLN A 56 0.94 -12.35 -4.87
N GLY A 57 -0.16 -11.89 -4.28
CA GLY A 57 -1.30 -12.75 -3.90
C GLY A 57 -1.99 -13.40 -5.10
N PHE A 58 -1.95 -12.74 -6.26
CA PHE A 58 -2.49 -13.25 -7.53
C PHE A 58 -1.50 -14.09 -8.34
N LYS A 59 -0.18 -13.92 -8.12
CA LYS A 59 0.83 -14.77 -8.76
C LYS A 59 0.63 -16.21 -8.25
N LYS A 60 0.16 -17.11 -9.13
CA LYS A 60 0.21 -18.56 -8.87
C LYS A 60 1.68 -18.93 -8.84
N ASP A 61 2.08 -19.75 -7.89
CA ASP A 61 3.35 -20.46 -7.96
C ASP A 61 3.29 -21.30 -9.24
N THR A 62 3.83 -20.79 -10.34
CA THR A 62 4.13 -21.63 -11.49
C THR A 62 5.21 -22.57 -10.97
N PRO A 63 4.96 -23.89 -10.88
CA PRO A 63 6.04 -24.82 -10.62
C PRO A 63 7.09 -24.62 -11.72
N PRO A 64 8.39 -24.79 -11.41
CA PRO A 64 9.43 -24.83 -12.44
C PRO A 64 8.93 -25.77 -13.53
N SER A 65 8.84 -25.29 -14.77
CA SER A 65 8.58 -26.18 -15.90
C SER A 65 9.71 -27.18 -15.90
N ASP A 66 9.41 -28.46 -15.66
CA ASP A 66 10.32 -29.58 -15.91
C ASP A 66 10.72 -29.51 -17.40
N ASP A 67 11.83 -28.81 -17.65
CA ASP A 67 12.52 -28.74 -18.91
C ASP A 67 13.26 -30.06 -19.11
N ASN A 68 12.53 -31.01 -19.72
CA ASN A 68 13.08 -32.25 -20.27
C ASN A 68 14.09 -31.99 -21.39
#